data_AF-A0A5P2DEW1-F1
#
_entry.id   AF-A0A5P2DEW1-F1
#
_cell.length_a   1.000
_cell.length_b   1.000
_cell.length_c   1.000
_cell.angle_alpha   90.00
_cell.angle_beta   90.00
_cell.angle_gamma   90.00
#
_symmetry.space_group_name_H-M   'P 1'
#
loop_
_entity.id
_entity.type
_entity.pdbx_description
1 polymer ?
#
loop_
_entity_poly.entity_id
_entity_poly.type
_entity_poly.pdbx_seq_one_letter_code
_entity_poly.pdbx_strand_id
1 'polypeptide(L)' 'MTMNRSEEREGAARNMRDKAQELEQEAVHTTDPAEHDRLMNKARRIREKSERVNGPGAGTMDPM' A
#
# COMPACT_ATOMS: atom_id res chain seq x y z
N MET A 1 14.64 -25.07 9.84
CA MET A 1 13.44 -24.22 9.75
C MET A 1 13.41 -23.55 8.38
N THR A 2 12.49 -23.94 7.48
CA THR A 2 12.21 -23.16 6.27
C THR A 2 11.35 -21.97 6.70
N MET A 3 11.97 -20.82 6.95
CA MET A 3 11.23 -19.56 7.11
C MET A 3 10.38 -19.38 5.85
N ASN A 4 9.07 -19.38 6.05
CA ASN A 4 8.10 -19.55 5.00
C ASN A 4 8.07 -18.24 4.20
N ARG A 5 8.46 -18.28 2.92
CA ARG A 5 8.45 -17.11 2.02
C ARG A 5 7.07 -16.41 1.99
N SER A 6 6.02 -17.13 2.37
CA SER A 6 4.66 -16.61 2.55
C SER A 6 4.51 -15.69 3.76
N GLU A 7 5.10 -16.02 4.92
CA GLU A 7 5.02 -15.19 6.13
C GLU A 7 5.78 -13.86 5.96
N GLU A 8 6.92 -13.89 5.26
CA GLU A 8 7.70 -12.68 4.96
C GLU A 8 6.94 -11.74 3.99
N ARG A 9 6.24 -12.32 3.02
CA ARG A 9 5.37 -11.57 2.09
C ARG A 9 4.14 -11.01 2.79
N GLU A 10 3.50 -11.78 3.67
CA GLU A 10 2.36 -11.32 4.48
C GLU A 10 2.77 -10.19 5.42
N GLY A 11 3.93 -10.27 6.06
CA GLY A 11 4.51 -9.20 6.87
C GLY A 11 4.78 -7.94 6.06
N ALA A 12 5.33 -8.07 4.85
CA ALA A 12 5.54 -6.95 3.95
C ALA A 12 4.22 -6.31 3.48
N ALA A 13 3.18 -7.11 3.19
CA ALA A 13 1.85 -6.60 2.84
C ALA A 13 1.21 -5.84 4.01
N ARG A 14 1.29 -6.39 5.23
CA ARG A 14 0.81 -5.72 6.44
C ARG A 14 1.48 -4.36 6.62
N ASN A 15 2.81 -4.32 6.57
CA ASN A 15 3.57 -3.08 6.70
C ASN A 15 3.18 -2.03 5.63
N MET A 16 2.93 -2.48 4.39
CA MET A 16 2.44 -1.57 3.34
C MET A 16 1.02 -1.07 3.61
N ARG A 17 0.11 -1.92 4.12
CA ARG A 17 -1.25 -1.49 4.51
C ARG A 17 -1.23 -0.53 5.68
N ASP A 18 -0.43 -0.79 6.71
CA ASP A 18 -0.25 0.11 7.85
C ASP A 18 0.23 1.49 7.38
N LYS A 19 1.21 1.52 6.48
CA LYS A 19 1.73 2.76 5.90
C LYS A 19 0.70 3.50 5.03
N ALA A 20 -0.19 2.78 4.35
CA ALA A 20 -1.30 3.40 3.63
C ALA A 20 -2.30 4.04 4.61
N GLN A 21 -2.64 3.38 5.71
CA GLN A 21 -3.54 3.93 6.73
C GLN A 21 -2.95 5.13 7.46
N GLU A 22 -1.63 5.17 7.66
CA GLU A 22 -0.94 6.34 8.22
C GLU A 22 -1.08 7.55 7.30
N LEU A 23 -0.87 7.36 5.99
CA LEU A 23 -1.05 8.42 4.99
C LEU A 23 -2.51 8.88 4.87
N GLU A 24 -3.49 7.99 4.99
CA GLU A 24 -4.92 8.37 5.01
C GLU A 24 -5.26 9.20 6.25
N GLN A 25 -4.71 8.85 7.42
CA GLN A 25 -4.90 9.65 8.63
C GLN A 25 -4.25 11.02 8.50
N GLU A 26 -3.02 11.08 7.97
CA GLU A 26 -2.31 12.34 7.72
C GLU A 26 -3.06 13.21 6.69
N ALA A 27 -3.70 12.59 5.71
CA ALA A 27 -4.59 13.27 4.76
C ALA A 27 -5.79 13.89 5.47
N VAL A 28 -6.45 13.16 6.38
CA VAL A 28 -7.61 13.66 7.14
C VAL A 28 -7.22 14.81 8.08
N HIS A 29 -6.02 14.79 8.63
CA HIS A 29 -5.49 15.87 9.47
C HIS A 29 -5.03 17.09 8.65
N THR A 30 -4.79 16.92 7.36
CA THR A 30 -4.37 17.97 6.46
C THR A 30 -5.55 18.87 6.09
N THR A 31 -5.37 20.18 6.25
CA THR A 31 -6.34 21.22 5.86
C THR A 31 -6.19 21.67 4.41
N ASP A 32 -5.10 21.28 3.74
CA ASP A 32 -4.87 21.60 2.33
C ASP A 32 -5.50 20.51 1.42
N PRO A 33 -6.46 20.88 0.55
CA PRO A 33 -7.15 19.90 -0.30
C PRO A 33 -6.22 19.23 -1.32
N ALA A 34 -5.18 19.92 -1.82
CA ALA A 34 -4.24 19.34 -2.77
C ALA A 34 -3.28 18.35 -2.11
N GLU A 35 -2.87 18.62 -0.87
CA GLU A 35 -2.05 17.73 -0.08
C GLU A 35 -2.85 16.52 0.44
N HIS A 36 -4.11 16.71 0.82
CA HIS A 36 -5.05 15.61 1.11
C HIS A 36 -5.15 14.66 -0.09
N ASP A 37 -5.38 15.17 -1.29
CA ASP A 37 -5.47 14.35 -2.52
C ASP A 37 -4.16 13.64 -2.84
N ARG A 38 -3.01 14.27 -2.59
CA ARG A 38 -1.70 13.62 -2.75
C ARG A 38 -1.52 12.46 -1.78
N LEU A 39 -1.82 12.67 -0.51
CA LEU A 39 -1.68 11.66 0.54
C LEU A 39 -2.62 10.48 0.30
N MET A 40 -3.89 10.74 -0.04
CA MET A 40 -4.86 9.71 -0.44
C MET A 40 -4.40 8.93 -1.68
N ASN A 41 -3.91 9.61 -2.72
CA ASN A 41 -3.39 8.92 -3.90
C ASN A 41 -2.15 8.07 -3.58
N LYS A 42 -1.30 8.53 -2.66
CA LYS A 42 -0.11 7.81 -2.21
C LYS A 42 -0.50 6.56 -1.42
N ALA A 43 -1.45 6.67 -0.50
CA ALA A 43 -2.01 5.54 0.25
C ALA A 43 -2.59 4.48 -0.70
N ARG A 44 -3.39 4.91 -1.68
CA ARG A 44 -3.97 4.02 -2.71
C ARG A 44 -2.88 3.27 -3.48
N ARG A 45 -1.85 3.96 -3.98
CA ARG A 45 -0.72 3.32 -4.68
C ARG A 45 0.04 2.31 -3.83
N ILE A 46 0.22 2.58 -2.53
CA ILE A 46 0.89 1.65 -1.61
C ILE A 46 0.05 0.38 -1.43
N ARG A 47 -1.27 0.52 -1.26
CA ARG A 47 -2.18 -0.62 -1.13
C ARG A 47 -2.15 -1.49 -2.40
N GLU A 48 -2.24 -0.86 -3.56
CA GLU A 48 -2.16 -1.53 -4.86
C GLU A 48 -0.81 -2.26 -5.05
N LYS A 49 0.29 -1.63 -4.63
CA LYS A 49 1.62 -2.26 -4.66
C LYS A 49 1.72 -3.45 -3.69
N SER A 50 1.08 -3.37 -2.53
CA SER A 50 1.03 -4.49 -1.57
C SER A 50 0.32 -5.71 -2.15
N GLU A 51 -0.77 -5.48 -2.89
CA GLU A 51 -1.53 -6.52 -3.58
C GLU A 51 -0.73 -7.11 -4.73
N ARG A 52 0.02 -6.28 -5.48
CA ARG A 52 0.93 -6.76 -6.52
C ARG A 52 2.12 -7.57 -5.99
N VAL A 53 2.64 -7.23 -4.81
CA VAL A 53 3.77 -7.94 -4.19
C VAL A 53 3.34 -9.27 -3.56
N ASN A 54 2.10 -9.37 -3.08
CA ASN A 54 1.56 -10.60 -2.47
C ASN A 54 0.71 -11.47 -3.41
N GLY A 55 0.17 -10.91 -4.49
CA GLY A 55 -0.64 -11.63 -5.45
C GLY A 55 0.20 -12.48 -6.42
N PRO A 56 -0.31 -13.62 -6.91
CA PRO A 56 0.34 -14.43 -7.94
C PRO A 56 0.46 -13.74 -9.32
N GLY A 57 -0.03 -12.51 -9.46
CA GLY A 57 -0.12 -11.73 -10.70
C GLY A 57 0.77 -10.48 -10.76
N ALA A 58 1.95 -10.46 -10.12
CA ALA A 58 2.88 -9.33 -10.13
C ALA A 58 3.33 -8.84 -11.55
N GLY A 59 2.94 -9.57 -12.62
CA GLY A 59 3.33 -9.33 -14.01
C GLY A 59 2.34 -8.60 -14.93
N THR A 60 1.10 -8.28 -14.53
CA THR A 60 0.15 -7.63 -15.46
C THR A 60 -0.46 -6.38 -14.83
N MET A 61 0.07 -5.23 -15.22
CA MET A 61 -0.63 -4.23 -16.03
C MET A 61 -1.59 -3.38 -15.21
N ASP A 62 -1.11 -2.17 -14.95
CA ASP A 62 -1.90 -0.93 -14.92
C ASP A 62 -2.84 -0.92 -16.16
N PRO A 63 -4.17 -0.82 -16.01
CA PRO A 63 -4.98 -0.17 -17.02
C PRO A 63 -5.39 1.19 -16.45
N MET A 64 -4.76 2.22 -17.00
CA MET A 64 -5.22 3.60 -16.96
C MET A 64 -6.71 3.72 -17.29
#